data_AF-A0A7C6T7L1-F1
#
_entry.id   AF-A0A7C6T7L1-F1
#
_cell.length_a   1.000
_cell.length_b   1.000
_cell.length_c   1.000
_cell.angle_alpha   90.00
_cell.angle_beta   90.00
_cell.angle_gamma   90.00
#
_symmetry.space_group_name_H-M   'P 1'
#
loop_
_entity.id
_entity.type
_entity.pdbx_description
1 polymer ?
#
loop_
_entity_poly.entity_id
_entity_poly.type
_entity_poly.pdbx_seq_one_letter_code
_entity_poly.pdbx_strand_id
1 'polypeptide(L)' 'MHGGTGNDLMRGDEGDDAIWGYAGNDRIEGGSGNDALVGGPGDD' A
#
# COMPACT_ATOMS: atom_id res chain seq x y z
N MET A 1 1.23 5.31 5.17
CA MET A 1 2.14 5.45 4.00
C MET A 1 1.30 5.74 2.76
N HIS A 2 1.85 6.47 1.78
CA HIS A 2 1.15 6.85 0.55
C HIS A 2 2.05 6.63 -0.67
N GLY A 3 1.57 5.92 -1.69
CA GLY A 3 2.30 5.62 -2.94
C GLY A 3 2.30 6.81 -3.88
N GLY A 4 1.10 7.25 -4.29
CA GLY A 4 0.92 8.41 -5.15
C GLY A 4 0.42 8.01 -6.52
N THR A 5 0.85 8.68 -7.58
CA THR A 5 0.51 8.27 -8.94
C THR A 5 1.69 7.51 -9.55
N GLY A 6 1.42 6.36 -10.17
CA GLY A 6 2.44 5.50 -10.74
C GLY A 6 2.37 4.09 -10.16
N ASN A 7 3.31 3.24 -10.55
CA ASN A 7 3.39 1.88 -10.02
C ASN A 7 4.35 1.90 -8.82
N ASP A 8 3.83 1.80 -7.61
CA ASP A 8 4.58 1.95 -6.38
C ASP A 8 4.88 0.61 -5.71
N LEU A 9 6.02 0.53 -5.01
CA LEU A 9 6.33 -0.56 -4.08
C LEU A 9 6.24 -0.02 -2.66
N MET A 10 5.24 -0.45 -1.91
CA MET A 10 5.04 -0.05 -0.52
C MET A 10 5.08 -1.27 0.39
N ARG A 11 5.75 -1.11 1.53
CA ARG A 11 5.89 -2.13 2.55
C ARG A 11 5.75 -1.50 3.93
N GLY A 12 4.79 -1.99 4.71
CA GLY A 12 4.72 -1.79 6.16
C GLY A 12 5.64 -2.75 6.91
N ASP A 13 5.89 -2.42 8.17
CA ASP A 13 6.83 -3.14 9.03
C ASP A 13 6.04 -3.90 10.12
N GLU A 14 6.55 -3.97 11.35
CA GLU A 14 5.78 -4.43 12.50
C GLU A 14 4.87 -3.30 13.02
N GLY A 15 3.64 -3.64 13.38
CA GLY A 15 2.64 -2.71 13.90
C GLY A 15 1.40 -2.65 13.00
N ASP A 16 0.39 -1.91 13.45
CA ASP A 16 -0.82 -1.69 12.65
C ASP A 16 -0.56 -0.54 11.67
N ASP A 17 -0.37 -0.86 10.39
CA ASP A 17 -0.07 0.12 9.35
C ASP A 17 -1.31 0.58 8.58
N ALA A 18 -1.27 1.81 8.08
CA ALA A 18 -2.27 2.34 7.16
C ALA A 18 -1.60 2.78 5.86
N ILE A 19 -1.85 2.09 4.76
CA ILE A 19 -1.15 2.24 3.48
C ILE A 19 -2.16 2.51 2.36
N TRP A 20 -1.93 3.56 1.56
CA TRP A 20 -2.74 3.90 0.40
C TRP A 20 -1.88 4.02 -0.86
N GLY A 21 -2.14 3.21 -1.88
CA GLY A 21 -1.42 3.23 -3.16
C GLY A 21 -1.79 4.37 -4.06
N TYR A 22 -3.09 4.67 -4.13
CA TYR A 22 -3.69 5.60 -5.07
C TYR A 22 -3.67 5.06 -6.50
N ALA A 23 -3.18 5.78 -7.50
CA ALA A 23 -3.46 5.45 -8.90
C ALA A 23 -2.25 4.86 -9.62
N GLY A 24 -2.42 3.67 -10.21
CA GLY A 24 -1.37 2.90 -10.88
C GLY A 24 -1.36 1.46 -10.38
N ASN A 25 -0.46 0.63 -10.89
CA ASN A 25 -0.42 -0.80 -10.53
C ASN A 25 0.61 -1.00 -9.42
N ASP A 26 0.13 -1.09 -8.19
CA ASP A 26 0.94 -1.05 -6.99
C ASP A 26 1.25 -2.44 -6.43
N ARG A 27 2.37 -2.56 -5.72
CA ARG A 27 2.65 -3.73 -4.88
C ARG A 27 2.71 -3.28 -3.43
N ILE A 28 1.67 -3.65 -2.67
CA ILE A 28 1.51 -3.27 -1.26
C ILE A 28 1.68 -4.50 -0.37
N GLU A 29 2.55 -4.39 0.64
CA GLU A 29 2.75 -5.42 1.68
C GLU A 29 2.57 -4.78 3.05
N GLY A 30 1.66 -5.31 3.87
CA GLY A 30 1.33 -4.71 5.18
C GLY A 30 2.38 -4.94 6.26
N GLY A 31 3.09 -6.08 6.21
CA GLY A 31 3.99 -6.46 7.28
C GLY A 31 3.25 -7.29 8.35
N SER A 32 3.58 -7.07 9.63
CA SER A 32 2.99 -7.81 10.75
C SER A 32 2.13 -6.89 11.61
N GLY A 33 0.83 -7.16 11.69
CA GLY A 33 -0.11 -6.34 12.45
C GLY A 33 -1.50 -6.43 11.84
N ASN A 34 -2.41 -5.57 12.29
CA ASN A 34 -3.71 -5.39 11.66
C ASN A 34 -3.66 -4.20 10.72
N ASP A 35 -3.27 -4.46 9.47
CA ASP A 35 -3.03 -3.41 8.49
C ASP A 35 -4.29 -3.00 7.72
N ALA A 36 -4.40 -1.71 7.45
CA ALA A 36 -5.37 -1.12 6.54
C ALA A 36 -4.69 -0.78 5.21
N LEU A 37 -4.84 -1.65 4.22
CA LEU A 37 -4.26 -1.48 2.89
C LEU A 37 -5.33 -1.07 1.88
N VAL A 38 -5.08 0.01 1.15
CA VAL A 38 -5.95 0.50 0.07
C VAL A 38 -5.10 0.65 -1.19
N GLY A 39 -5.30 -0.21 -2.19
CA GLY A 39 -4.63 -0.11 -3.50
C GLY A 39 -5.01 1.20 -4.18
N GLY A 40 -6.27 1.32 -4.57
CA GLY A 40 -6.78 2.48 -5.30
C GLY A 40 -7.08 2.06 -6.74
N PRO A 41 -7.15 2.99 -7.71
CA PRO A 41 -7.40 2.64 -9.10
C PRO A 41 -6.15 2.05 -9.78
N GLY A 42 -6.24 0.79 -10.22
CA GLY A 42 -5.15 0.09 -10.90
C GLY A 42 -5.37 -1.42 -10.89
N ASP A 43 -4.52 -2.16 -11.59
CA ASP A 43 -4.41 -3.62 -11.44
C ASP A 43 -3.23 -3.90 -10.49
N ASP A 44 -3.54 -4.05 -9.21
CA ASP A 44 -2.60 -4.19 -8.07
C ASP A 44 -2.32 -5.66 -7.67
#